data_AF-A0A537L2C8-F1
#
_entry.id   AF-A0A537L2C8-F1
#
_cell.length_a   1.000
_cell.length_b   1.000
_cell.length_c   1.000
_cell.angle_alpha   90.00
_cell.angle_beta   90.00
_cell.angle_gamma   90.00
#
_symmetry.space_group_name_H-M   'P 1'
#
loop_
_entity.id
_entity.type
_entity.pdbx_description
1 polymer ?
#
loop_
_entity_poly.entity_id
_entity_poly.type
_entity_poly.pdbx_seq_one_letter_code
_entity_poly.pdbx_strand_id
1 'polypeptide(L)'
;MEMWSIMGDASTPLRLCRIVLPRPGTDKSFPSMAGMRILLANIWLKGRSGTEVVTMEMASGLVRRGHDVVVFSPDPGPSADALRQSGIRVADRLDELNFNPDVVHGNHSIDLAHGLLRFGSARGVFVCHNSDHWICSPPDLAQVRAYVAVDRLCRDRIARDLPRVRDDIRIIHNAVDLERYRPRGPLPAKPLRALALTKFSAHLPMLQEACERCGLQLDSAGPGAGVIVDDLPERLKRYDLVFATARMAIEAMAVGCAAVVVDARGLAGLVTMQTVAAWREDNYGRAILTRPVSAQAIMEEISRYDASDAACVAEDVREHHALARALPAYEAIYQEATQADIATGEDISGRELSRLLRAWLPLMDGISPVSSAEVGGRIAWLENELAARERDVAWRDRELAARAHDIAGRDRELAARERDIAWRDRELAARDRDIAWRDAKLTECGQEIARRDEVIAARDSVLDSRRALARRLLANMIRRF
;
A
#
# COMPACT_ATOMS: atom_id res chain seq x y z
N MET A 1 -48.37 33.48 15.02
CA MET A 1 -49.02 34.73 14.56
C MET A 1 -48.93 34.70 13.04
N GLU A 2 -50.07 34.47 12.38
CA GLU A 2 -50.42 34.61 10.94
C GLU A 2 -49.55 33.83 9.90
N MET A 3 -50.02 32.76 9.20
CA MET A 3 -51.04 32.64 8.12
C MET A 3 -50.60 33.45 6.87
N TRP A 4 -50.44 32.92 5.64
CA TRP A 4 -51.33 32.27 4.64
C TRP A 4 -50.53 31.18 3.83
N SER A 5 -50.98 29.99 3.35
CA SER A 5 -52.10 29.54 2.47
C SER A 5 -51.99 30.09 1.03
N ILE A 6 -51.93 29.37 -0.13
CA ILE A 6 -52.65 28.18 -0.65
C ILE A 6 -52.03 27.66 -2.00
N MET A 7 -52.02 26.31 -2.13
CA MET A 7 -52.17 25.37 -3.29
C MET A 7 -51.29 25.35 -4.56
N GLY A 8 -50.80 24.13 -4.81
CA GLY A 8 -50.59 23.50 -6.12
C GLY A 8 -50.20 22.01 -5.93
N ASP A 9 -51.15 21.11 -6.17
CA ASP A 9 -51.15 19.66 -5.85
C ASP A 9 -50.10 18.81 -6.62
N ALA A 10 -49.44 17.89 -5.92
CA ALA A 10 -48.97 16.60 -6.44
C ALA A 10 -48.69 15.64 -5.27
N SER A 11 -49.73 14.89 -4.92
CA SER A 11 -49.73 13.78 -3.98
C SER A 11 -48.83 12.60 -4.43
N THR A 12 -47.59 12.52 -3.95
CA THR A 12 -46.89 11.24 -3.71
C THR A 12 -45.72 11.45 -2.73
N PRO A 13 -45.69 10.85 -1.53
CA PRO A 13 -44.51 10.94 -0.67
C PRO A 13 -43.40 10.03 -1.24
N LEU A 14 -42.25 10.63 -1.57
CA LEU A 14 -40.99 9.94 -1.83
C LEU A 14 -40.69 9.01 -0.64
N ARG A 15 -40.91 7.70 -0.83
CA ARG A 15 -40.43 6.68 0.10
C ARG A 15 -38.91 6.59 -0.02
N LEU A 16 -38.20 7.36 0.79
CA LEU A 16 -36.84 7.02 1.19
C LEU A 16 -36.91 5.70 1.98
N CYS A 17 -36.80 4.57 1.29
CA CYS A 17 -36.52 3.28 1.91
C CYS A 17 -35.09 3.30 2.43
N ARG A 18 -34.92 3.87 3.63
CA ARG A 18 -33.71 3.72 4.44
C ARG A 18 -33.65 2.26 4.88
N ILE A 19 -32.84 1.45 4.19
CA ILE A 19 -32.52 0.09 4.66
C ILE A 19 -31.71 0.26 5.94
N VAL A 20 -32.36 0.09 7.08
CA VAL A 20 -31.71 -0.02 8.38
C VAL A 20 -31.08 -1.41 8.43
N LEU A 21 -29.75 -1.48 8.31
CA LEU A 21 -29.03 -2.70 8.61
C LEU A 21 -29.25 -3.06 10.09
N PRO A 22 -29.66 -4.30 10.42
CA PRO A 22 -29.90 -4.69 11.81
C PRO A 22 -28.57 -4.71 12.60
N ARG A 23 -28.64 -4.24 13.86
CA ARG A 23 -27.55 -4.31 14.85
C ARG A 23 -27.33 -5.77 15.28
N PRO A 24 -26.08 -6.21 15.51
CA PRO A 24 -25.79 -7.58 15.92
C PRO A 24 -26.09 -7.75 17.42
N GLY A 25 -27.01 -8.66 17.73
CA GLY A 25 -27.36 -8.99 19.10
C GLY A 25 -28.39 -10.12 19.14
N THR A 26 -27.93 -11.28 19.60
CA THR A 26 -28.67 -12.53 19.84
C THR A 26 -29.12 -13.31 18.60
N ASP A 27 -28.58 -14.53 18.57
CA ASP A 27 -28.93 -15.70 17.77
C ASP A 27 -30.42 -15.73 17.37
N LYS A 28 -30.72 -15.29 16.15
CA LYS A 28 -32.00 -15.51 15.51
C LYS A 28 -31.74 -16.21 14.20
N SER A 29 -32.05 -17.50 14.16
CA SER A 29 -32.18 -18.29 12.95
C SER A 29 -32.90 -17.47 11.88
N PHE A 30 -32.15 -17.06 10.85
CA PHE A 30 -32.76 -16.51 9.65
C PHE A 30 -33.69 -17.57 9.07
N PRO A 31 -34.93 -17.23 8.67
CA PRO A 31 -35.83 -18.20 8.07
C PRO A 31 -35.13 -18.85 6.87
N SER A 32 -35.02 -20.17 6.89
CA SER A 32 -34.47 -20.97 5.80
C SER A 32 -35.26 -20.66 4.53
N MET A 33 -34.62 -19.95 3.59
CA MET A 33 -35.15 -19.78 2.25
C MET A 33 -35.14 -21.13 1.54
N ALA A 34 -36.11 -21.38 0.66
CA ALA A 34 -36.04 -22.53 -0.24
C ALA A 34 -34.75 -22.43 -1.07
N GLY A 35 -34.01 -23.53 -1.17
CA GLY A 35 -32.73 -23.58 -1.89
C GLY A 35 -32.93 -23.22 -3.37
N MET A 36 -32.35 -22.09 -3.79
CA MET A 36 -32.31 -21.66 -5.19
C MET A 36 -31.20 -22.35 -5.97
N ARG A 37 -31.38 -22.48 -7.28
CA ARG A 37 -30.36 -22.93 -8.24
C ARG A 37 -29.62 -21.73 -8.80
N ILE A 38 -28.34 -21.59 -8.48
CA ILE A 38 -27.56 -20.39 -8.77
C ILE A 38 -26.39 -20.74 -9.68
N LEU A 39 -26.29 -20.06 -10.83
CA LEU A 39 -25.11 -20.08 -11.69
C LEU A 39 -24.25 -18.86 -11.38
N LEU A 40 -23.08 -19.06 -10.77
CA LEU A 40 -22.08 -18.00 -10.56
C LEU A 40 -21.15 -17.96 -11.78
N ALA A 41 -21.26 -16.92 -12.60
CA ALA A 41 -20.45 -16.72 -13.78
C ALA A 41 -19.24 -15.82 -13.46
N ASN A 42 -18.06 -16.27 -13.90
CA ASN A 42 -16.83 -15.48 -13.90
C ASN A 42 -16.03 -15.75 -15.18
N ILE A 43 -15.41 -14.74 -15.79
CA ILE A 43 -14.75 -14.89 -17.10
C ILE A 43 -13.48 -15.76 -17.06
N TRP A 44 -12.79 -15.81 -15.92
CA TRP A 44 -11.59 -16.62 -15.72
C TRP A 44 -11.61 -17.29 -14.34
N LEU A 45 -11.00 -18.47 -14.23
CA LEU A 45 -10.67 -19.11 -12.95
C LEU A 45 -9.21 -19.63 -12.95
N LYS A 46 -8.32 -18.88 -13.63
CA LYS A 46 -6.91 -19.23 -13.90
C LYS A 46 -5.91 -18.79 -12.85
N GLY A 47 -6.28 -17.86 -11.98
CA GLY A 47 -5.38 -17.23 -11.03
C GLY A 47 -6.07 -17.06 -9.69
N ARG A 48 -5.78 -15.94 -9.04
CA ARG A 48 -6.43 -15.52 -7.78
C ARG A 48 -6.76 -14.04 -7.84
N SER A 49 -7.33 -13.59 -8.95
CA SER A 49 -7.84 -12.21 -9.04
C SER A 49 -8.97 -11.96 -8.04
N GLY A 50 -9.30 -10.69 -7.81
CA GLY A 50 -10.33 -10.33 -6.84
C GLY A 50 -11.69 -10.98 -7.11
N THR A 51 -12.12 -11.02 -8.38
CA THR A 51 -13.40 -11.62 -8.78
C THR A 51 -13.39 -13.14 -8.71
N GLU A 52 -12.24 -13.78 -8.94
CA GLU A 52 -12.07 -15.23 -8.71
C GLU A 52 -12.26 -15.56 -7.23
N VAL A 53 -11.60 -14.82 -6.33
CA VAL A 53 -11.76 -15.03 -4.88
C VAL A 53 -13.20 -14.72 -4.43
N VAL A 54 -13.87 -13.69 -5.00
CA VAL A 54 -15.30 -13.41 -4.73
C VAL A 54 -16.12 -14.63 -5.12
N THR A 55 -15.95 -15.12 -6.34
CA THR A 55 -16.71 -16.25 -6.87
C THR A 55 -16.52 -17.49 -6.00
N MET A 56 -15.29 -17.77 -5.57
CA MET A 56 -15.00 -18.94 -4.74
C MET A 56 -15.66 -18.86 -3.35
N GLU A 57 -15.55 -17.70 -2.69
CA GLU A 57 -16.14 -17.48 -1.37
C GLU A 57 -17.67 -17.44 -1.42
N MET A 58 -18.25 -16.78 -2.43
CA MET A 58 -19.69 -16.77 -2.67
C MET A 58 -20.22 -18.18 -2.94
N ALA A 59 -19.54 -18.98 -3.77
CA ALA A 59 -19.94 -20.35 -4.06
C ALA A 59 -19.99 -21.19 -2.78
N SER A 60 -18.91 -21.14 -2.00
CA SER A 60 -18.80 -21.87 -0.74
C SER A 60 -19.86 -21.42 0.27
N GLY A 61 -20.05 -20.11 0.42
CA GLY A 61 -21.03 -19.52 1.32
C GLY A 61 -22.49 -19.86 0.98
N LEU A 62 -22.85 -19.80 -0.31
CA LEU A 62 -24.20 -20.13 -0.79
C LEU A 62 -24.50 -21.63 -0.66
N VAL A 63 -23.52 -22.51 -0.95
CA VAL A 63 -23.68 -23.96 -0.72
C VAL A 63 -23.90 -24.27 0.75
N ARG A 64 -23.14 -23.66 1.66
CA ARG A 64 -23.34 -23.81 3.12
C ARG A 64 -24.73 -23.38 3.58
N ARG A 65 -25.38 -22.48 2.84
CA ARG A 65 -26.74 -21.96 3.12
C ARG A 65 -27.85 -22.76 2.43
N GLY A 66 -27.53 -23.85 1.74
CA GLY A 66 -28.48 -24.80 1.17
C GLY A 66 -28.88 -24.52 -0.28
N HIS A 67 -28.15 -23.65 -0.99
CA HIS A 67 -28.37 -23.41 -2.42
C HIS A 67 -27.67 -24.45 -3.29
N ASP A 68 -28.27 -24.78 -4.44
CA ASP A 68 -27.63 -25.61 -5.46
C ASP A 68 -26.82 -24.71 -6.41
N VAL A 69 -25.50 -24.68 -6.22
CA VAL A 69 -24.60 -23.75 -6.91
C VAL A 69 -23.76 -24.44 -7.96
N VAL A 70 -23.68 -23.84 -9.14
CA VAL A 70 -22.69 -24.16 -10.17
C VAL A 70 -21.87 -22.91 -10.45
N VAL A 71 -20.55 -23.06 -10.55
CA VAL A 71 -19.67 -22.00 -11.04
C VAL A 71 -19.41 -22.21 -12.52
N PHE A 72 -19.53 -21.16 -13.33
CA PHE A 72 -19.20 -21.17 -14.74
C PHE A 72 -18.00 -20.26 -15.02
N SER A 73 -17.04 -20.77 -15.78
CA SER A 73 -15.96 -19.98 -16.37
C SER A 73 -15.53 -20.59 -17.70
N PRO A 74 -15.56 -19.83 -18.82
CA PRO A 74 -15.14 -20.34 -20.12
C PRO A 74 -13.65 -20.69 -20.16
N ASP A 75 -12.88 -20.20 -19.19
CA ASP A 75 -11.44 -20.38 -19.13
C ASP A 75 -11.02 -20.83 -17.71
N PRO A 76 -11.20 -22.12 -17.39
CA PRO A 76 -10.90 -22.67 -16.06
C PRO A 76 -9.39 -22.77 -15.81
N GLY A 77 -9.02 -22.94 -14.54
CA GLY A 77 -7.64 -23.20 -14.11
C GLY A 77 -7.55 -23.47 -12.60
N PRO A 78 -6.44 -23.12 -11.93
CA PRO A 78 -6.21 -23.47 -10.52
C PRO A 78 -7.34 -23.10 -9.54
N SER A 79 -8.03 -21.97 -9.74
CA SER A 79 -9.18 -21.61 -8.88
C SER A 79 -10.40 -22.49 -9.14
N ALA A 80 -10.61 -22.94 -10.38
CA ALA A 80 -11.65 -23.93 -10.70
C ALA A 80 -11.33 -25.29 -10.09
N ASP A 81 -10.06 -25.70 -10.11
CA ASP A 81 -9.64 -26.98 -9.52
C ASP A 81 -9.81 -26.99 -8.00
N ALA A 82 -9.49 -25.87 -7.34
CA ALA A 82 -9.75 -25.69 -5.90
C ALA A 82 -11.24 -25.80 -5.56
N LEU A 83 -12.13 -25.26 -6.40
CA LEU A 83 -13.59 -25.40 -6.22
C LEU A 83 -14.06 -26.84 -6.41
N ARG A 84 -13.55 -27.54 -7.43
CA ARG A 84 -13.87 -28.96 -7.64
C ARG A 84 -13.42 -29.82 -6.48
N GLN A 85 -12.22 -29.56 -5.94
CA GLN A 85 -11.69 -30.25 -4.77
C GLN A 85 -12.53 -30.02 -3.51
N SER A 86 -13.19 -28.87 -3.38
CA SER A 86 -14.14 -28.60 -2.29
C SER A 86 -15.56 -29.14 -2.56
N GLY A 87 -15.76 -29.88 -3.64
CA GLY A 87 -17.04 -30.49 -4.01
C GLY A 87 -18.00 -29.54 -4.74
N ILE A 88 -17.56 -28.35 -5.14
CA ILE A 88 -18.37 -27.39 -5.88
C ILE A 88 -18.24 -27.67 -7.39
N ARG A 89 -19.38 -27.75 -8.08
CA ARG A 89 -19.42 -28.02 -9.52
C ARG A 89 -18.91 -26.80 -10.29
N VAL A 90 -17.98 -27.04 -11.22
CA VAL A 90 -17.46 -26.02 -12.13
C VAL A 90 -17.63 -26.46 -13.58
N ALA A 91 -18.30 -25.65 -14.39
CA ALA A 91 -18.51 -25.85 -15.82
C ALA A 91 -17.71 -24.82 -16.64
N ASP A 92 -17.22 -25.25 -17.79
CA ASP A 92 -16.56 -24.41 -18.81
C ASP A 92 -17.34 -24.36 -20.12
N ARG A 93 -18.32 -25.25 -20.29
CA ARG A 93 -19.25 -25.30 -21.42
C ARG A 93 -20.69 -25.37 -20.90
N LEU A 94 -21.48 -24.34 -21.17
CA LEU A 94 -22.86 -24.28 -20.68
C LEU A 94 -23.81 -25.22 -21.43
N ASP A 95 -23.49 -25.58 -22.67
CA ASP A 95 -24.33 -26.48 -23.48
C ASP A 95 -24.39 -27.91 -22.93
N GLU A 96 -23.33 -28.33 -22.26
CA GLU A 96 -23.18 -29.66 -21.66
C GLU A 96 -23.69 -29.71 -20.22
N LEU A 97 -24.09 -28.56 -19.67
CA LEU A 97 -24.51 -28.44 -18.30
C LEU A 97 -26.00 -28.83 -18.14
N ASN A 98 -26.26 -29.99 -17.54
CA ASN A 98 -27.60 -30.39 -17.11
C ASN A 98 -28.01 -29.65 -15.82
N PHE A 99 -28.24 -28.34 -15.95
CA PHE A 99 -28.61 -27.44 -14.86
C PHE A 99 -29.56 -26.38 -15.41
N ASN A 100 -30.60 -26.03 -14.66
CA ASN A 100 -31.47 -24.91 -15.01
C ASN A 100 -31.46 -23.90 -13.84
N PRO A 101 -30.65 -22.83 -13.92
CA PRO A 101 -30.56 -21.84 -12.86
C PRO A 101 -31.83 -21.00 -12.74
N ASP A 102 -32.20 -20.68 -11.52
CA ASP A 102 -33.17 -19.61 -11.23
C ASP A 102 -32.51 -18.25 -11.45
N VAL A 103 -31.23 -18.14 -11.06
CA VAL A 103 -30.43 -16.91 -11.14
C VAL A 103 -29.08 -17.19 -11.79
N VAL A 104 -28.69 -16.31 -12.71
CA VAL A 104 -27.30 -16.16 -13.15
C VAL A 104 -26.71 -14.92 -12.49
N HIS A 105 -25.77 -15.11 -11.58
CA HIS A 105 -24.97 -14.04 -11.00
C HIS A 105 -23.71 -13.86 -11.86
N GLY A 106 -23.53 -12.69 -12.44
CA GLY A 106 -22.37 -12.41 -13.29
C GLY A 106 -21.44 -11.39 -12.69
N ASN A 107 -20.16 -11.75 -12.57
CA ASN A 107 -19.11 -10.81 -12.16
C ASN A 107 -18.57 -9.98 -13.34
N HIS A 108 -18.80 -10.42 -14.58
CA HIS A 108 -18.49 -9.67 -15.79
C HIS A 108 -19.64 -9.81 -16.81
N SER A 109 -19.61 -8.98 -17.87
CA SER A 109 -20.78 -8.82 -18.74
C SER A 109 -21.04 -10.01 -19.64
N ILE A 110 -19.99 -10.62 -20.19
CA ILE A 110 -20.12 -11.66 -21.23
C ILE A 110 -20.52 -13.00 -20.67
N ASP A 111 -19.90 -13.42 -19.59
CA ASP A 111 -20.19 -14.67 -18.90
C ASP A 111 -21.61 -14.64 -18.31
N LEU A 112 -22.06 -13.48 -17.82
CA LEU A 112 -23.48 -13.26 -17.49
C LEU A 112 -24.39 -13.44 -18.71
N ALA A 113 -24.09 -12.73 -19.80
CA ALA A 113 -24.91 -12.76 -21.01
C ALA A 113 -24.97 -14.17 -21.61
N HIS A 114 -23.84 -14.89 -21.64
CA HIS A 114 -23.76 -16.27 -22.10
C HIS A 114 -24.67 -17.18 -21.26
N GLY A 115 -24.63 -17.04 -19.93
CA GLY A 115 -25.54 -17.74 -19.03
C GLY A 115 -27.02 -17.45 -19.33
N LEU A 116 -27.39 -16.18 -19.49
CA LEU A 116 -28.77 -15.77 -19.71
C LEU A 116 -29.31 -16.18 -21.09
N LEU A 117 -28.47 -16.14 -22.13
CA LEU A 117 -28.84 -16.60 -23.48
C LEU A 117 -29.02 -18.11 -23.53
N ARG A 118 -28.22 -18.88 -22.77
CA ARG A 118 -28.35 -20.34 -22.68
C ARG A 118 -29.53 -20.78 -21.81
N PHE A 119 -29.81 -20.03 -20.74
CA PHE A 119 -30.86 -20.32 -19.78
C PHE A 119 -31.90 -19.20 -19.80
N GLY A 120 -32.76 -19.20 -20.84
CA GLY A 120 -33.73 -18.12 -21.09
C GLY A 120 -34.76 -17.89 -19.96
N SER A 121 -34.97 -18.87 -19.08
CA SER A 121 -35.81 -18.71 -17.89
C SER A 121 -35.07 -18.11 -16.68
N ALA A 122 -33.75 -18.00 -16.72
CA ALA A 122 -32.97 -17.49 -15.60
C ALA A 122 -33.00 -15.96 -15.52
N ARG A 123 -32.85 -15.44 -14.31
CA ARG A 123 -32.79 -14.00 -14.03
C ARG A 123 -31.35 -13.58 -13.78
N GLY A 124 -30.95 -12.46 -14.37
CA GLY A 124 -29.59 -11.94 -14.26
C GLY A 124 -29.42 -11.01 -13.07
N VAL A 125 -28.34 -11.21 -12.32
CA VAL A 125 -27.81 -10.23 -11.37
C VAL A 125 -26.40 -9.89 -11.80
N PHE A 126 -26.17 -8.64 -12.18
CA PHE A 126 -24.86 -8.16 -12.58
C PHE A 126 -24.15 -7.48 -11.41
N VAL A 127 -22.89 -7.85 -11.18
CA VAL A 127 -22.04 -7.21 -10.16
C VAL A 127 -20.85 -6.54 -10.83
N CYS A 128 -20.76 -5.22 -10.69
CA CYS A 128 -19.66 -4.42 -11.20
C CYS A 128 -18.52 -4.36 -10.18
N HIS A 129 -17.37 -4.96 -10.54
CA HIS A 129 -16.16 -5.03 -9.70
C HIS A 129 -15.04 -4.06 -10.11
N ASN A 130 -15.21 -3.34 -11.24
CA ASN A 130 -14.23 -2.41 -11.77
C ASN A 130 -14.93 -1.29 -12.55
N SER A 131 -14.59 -0.04 -12.27
CA SER A 131 -15.19 1.14 -12.90
C SER A 131 -14.69 1.43 -14.32
N ASP A 132 -13.53 0.87 -14.70
CA ASP A 132 -12.79 1.29 -15.88
C ASP A 132 -12.67 0.15 -16.91
N HIS A 133 -12.50 -1.10 -16.43
CA HIS A 133 -12.23 -2.22 -17.32
C HIS A 133 -13.48 -2.62 -18.11
N TRP A 134 -13.29 -2.77 -19.42
CA TRP A 134 -14.36 -2.93 -20.39
C TRP A 134 -15.24 -4.19 -20.16
N ILE A 135 -14.65 -5.30 -19.71
CA ILE A 135 -15.37 -6.52 -19.30
C ILE A 135 -16.35 -6.30 -18.13
N CYS A 136 -16.22 -5.22 -17.37
CA CYS A 136 -17.12 -4.85 -16.28
C CYS A 136 -18.19 -3.84 -16.71
N SER A 137 -18.35 -3.59 -18.01
CA SER A 137 -19.41 -2.68 -18.50
C SER A 137 -20.79 -3.29 -18.25
N PRO A 138 -21.75 -2.57 -17.66
CA PRO A 138 -23.05 -3.15 -17.34
C PRO A 138 -23.78 -3.62 -18.62
N PRO A 139 -24.27 -4.87 -18.67
CA PRO A 139 -25.01 -5.36 -19.83
C PRO A 139 -26.45 -4.79 -19.84
N ASP A 140 -26.90 -4.31 -21.00
CA ASP A 140 -28.29 -3.85 -21.21
C ASP A 140 -29.18 -4.99 -21.71
N LEU A 141 -29.40 -5.95 -20.81
CA LEU A 141 -30.18 -7.15 -21.10
C LEU A 141 -31.51 -7.15 -20.33
N ALA A 142 -32.60 -7.52 -20.98
CA ALA A 142 -33.94 -7.55 -20.38
C ALA A 142 -34.05 -8.55 -19.23
N GLN A 143 -33.27 -9.64 -19.28
CA GLN A 143 -33.21 -10.65 -18.21
C GLN A 143 -32.45 -10.17 -16.98
N VAL A 144 -31.62 -9.12 -17.06
CA VAL A 144 -30.89 -8.58 -15.91
C VAL A 144 -31.86 -7.74 -15.07
N ARG A 145 -32.10 -8.20 -13.84
CA ARG A 145 -33.10 -7.62 -12.92
C ARG A 145 -32.48 -6.82 -11.79
N ALA A 146 -31.19 -7.01 -11.52
CA ALA A 146 -30.48 -6.22 -10.52
C ALA A 146 -29.07 -5.89 -10.97
N TYR A 147 -28.65 -4.67 -10.64
CA TYR A 147 -27.31 -4.18 -10.83
C TYR A 147 -26.72 -3.84 -9.46
N VAL A 148 -25.60 -4.49 -9.14
CA VAL A 148 -24.88 -4.32 -7.88
C VAL A 148 -23.52 -3.70 -8.20
N ALA A 149 -23.16 -2.66 -7.47
CA ALA A 149 -21.82 -2.09 -7.47
C ALA A 149 -21.10 -2.50 -6.20
N VAL A 150 -19.79 -2.79 -6.29
CA VAL A 150 -19.01 -3.05 -5.07
C VAL A 150 -18.65 -1.77 -4.33
N ASP A 151 -18.57 -0.64 -5.03
CA ASP A 151 -18.24 0.68 -4.47
C ASP A 151 -18.92 1.81 -5.26
N ARG A 152 -18.70 3.07 -4.82
CA ARG A 152 -19.25 4.26 -5.49
C ARG A 152 -18.77 4.43 -6.93
N LEU A 153 -17.50 4.16 -7.24
CA LEU A 153 -17.00 4.27 -8.62
C LEU A 153 -17.67 3.27 -9.56
N CYS A 154 -17.91 2.05 -9.09
CA CYS A 154 -18.64 1.03 -9.83
C CYS A 154 -20.12 1.41 -9.99
N ARG A 155 -20.73 2.07 -9.00
CA ARG A 155 -22.08 2.62 -9.12
C ARG A 155 -22.15 3.73 -10.16
N ASP A 156 -21.20 4.66 -10.14
CA ASP A 156 -21.13 5.75 -11.10
C ASP A 156 -20.90 5.22 -12.52
N ARG A 157 -20.09 4.16 -12.67
CA ARG A 157 -19.94 3.41 -13.92
C ARG A 157 -21.29 2.91 -14.43
N ILE A 158 -22.05 2.20 -13.59
CA ILE A 158 -23.34 1.66 -14.00
C ILE A 158 -24.32 2.79 -14.36
N ALA A 159 -24.41 3.83 -13.54
CA ALA A 159 -25.33 4.95 -13.74
C ALA A 159 -25.03 5.80 -14.98
N ARG A 160 -23.76 5.86 -15.39
CA ARG A 160 -23.32 6.54 -16.62
C ARG A 160 -23.65 5.71 -17.86
N ASP A 161 -23.32 4.42 -17.83
CA ASP A 161 -23.42 3.54 -18.99
C ASP A 161 -24.86 3.04 -19.21
N LEU A 162 -25.65 2.88 -18.14
CA LEU A 162 -27.09 2.57 -18.16
C LEU A 162 -27.88 3.59 -17.32
N PRO A 163 -28.15 4.79 -17.85
CA PRO A 163 -28.89 5.83 -17.12
C PRO A 163 -30.27 5.38 -16.61
N ARG A 164 -30.93 4.46 -17.34
CA ARG A 164 -32.27 3.94 -17.00
C ARG A 164 -32.35 3.18 -15.67
N VAL A 165 -31.21 2.72 -15.12
CA VAL A 165 -31.18 1.95 -13.85
C VAL A 165 -30.56 2.73 -12.70
N ARG A 166 -30.21 4.02 -12.90
CA ARG A 166 -29.44 4.85 -11.96
C ARG A 166 -29.96 4.81 -10.52
N ASP A 167 -31.27 4.82 -10.36
CA ASP A 167 -31.92 4.91 -9.04
C ASP A 167 -32.06 3.54 -8.35
N ASP A 168 -31.84 2.45 -9.08
CA ASP A 168 -32.02 1.06 -8.62
C ASP A 168 -30.69 0.31 -8.39
N ILE A 169 -29.54 0.99 -8.49
CA ILE A 169 -28.23 0.38 -8.28
C ILE A 169 -28.02 0.12 -6.78
N ARG A 170 -27.79 -1.15 -6.42
CA ARG A 170 -27.45 -1.55 -5.05
C ARG A 170 -25.94 -1.45 -4.85
N ILE A 171 -25.49 -1.10 -3.65
CA ILE A 171 -24.07 -1.22 -3.26
C ILE A 171 -23.93 -2.37 -2.27
N ILE A 172 -23.07 -3.34 -2.59
CA ILE A 172 -22.64 -4.39 -1.66
C ILE A 172 -21.11 -4.41 -1.68
N HIS A 173 -20.50 -3.90 -0.61
CA HIS A 173 -19.06 -3.83 -0.46
C HIS A 173 -18.38 -5.20 -0.50
N ASN A 174 -17.08 -5.19 -0.84
CA ASN A 174 -16.28 -6.41 -0.75
C ASN A 174 -16.33 -6.98 0.66
N ALA A 175 -16.46 -8.30 0.74
CA ALA A 175 -16.58 -9.03 1.99
C ALA A 175 -15.50 -10.11 2.12
N VAL A 176 -15.30 -10.58 3.34
CA VAL A 176 -14.28 -11.56 3.72
C VAL A 176 -14.94 -12.74 4.42
N ASP A 177 -14.60 -13.97 3.99
CA ASP A 177 -14.98 -15.18 4.72
C ASP A 177 -14.19 -15.28 6.05
N LEU A 178 -14.83 -14.86 7.15
CA LEU A 178 -14.23 -14.83 8.49
C LEU A 178 -13.98 -16.23 9.07
N GLU A 179 -14.56 -17.30 8.51
CA GLU A 179 -14.22 -18.68 8.90
C GLU A 179 -12.80 -19.03 8.46
N ARG A 180 -12.37 -18.46 7.32
CA ARG A 180 -11.06 -18.64 6.69
C ARG A 180 -10.04 -17.60 7.16
N TYR A 181 -10.41 -16.33 7.21
CA TYR A 181 -9.56 -15.22 7.70
C TYR A 181 -9.74 -15.02 9.21
N ARG A 182 -9.13 -15.95 9.97
CA ARG A 182 -9.16 -15.93 11.44
C ARG A 182 -8.18 -14.89 12.01
N PRO A 183 -8.49 -14.28 13.17
CA PRO A 183 -7.63 -13.29 13.79
C PRO A 183 -6.23 -13.82 14.10
N ARG A 184 -5.23 -12.94 13.98
CA ARG A 184 -3.89 -13.14 14.54
C ARG A 184 -3.86 -12.78 16.04
N GLY A 185 -2.72 -13.04 16.68
CA GLY A 185 -2.44 -12.54 18.04
C GLY A 185 -2.30 -11.00 18.08
N PRO A 186 -2.05 -10.39 19.25
CA PRO A 186 -1.92 -8.94 19.37
C PRO A 186 -0.77 -8.40 18.52
N LEU A 187 -0.95 -7.18 18.01
CA LEU A 187 0.09 -6.42 17.30
C LEU A 187 1.20 -5.96 18.27
N PRO A 188 2.48 -5.93 17.85
CA PRO A 188 3.56 -5.37 18.65
C PRO A 188 3.43 -3.84 18.78
N ALA A 189 4.07 -3.24 19.78
CA ALA A 189 4.05 -1.78 19.97
C ALA A 189 4.68 -0.99 18.79
N LYS A 190 5.56 -1.63 18.02
CA LYS A 190 6.12 -1.11 16.77
C LYS A 190 6.09 -2.21 15.71
N PRO A 191 5.75 -1.90 14.45
CA PRO A 191 5.69 -2.90 13.40
C PRO A 191 7.10 -3.34 13.02
N LEU A 192 7.29 -4.64 12.82
CA LEU A 192 8.58 -5.23 12.43
C LEU A 192 8.51 -5.85 11.03
N ARG A 193 7.36 -6.43 10.67
CA ARG A 193 7.16 -7.12 9.40
C ARG A 193 6.01 -6.52 8.62
N ALA A 194 6.31 -6.16 7.38
CA ALA A 194 5.35 -5.65 6.43
C ALA A 194 5.15 -6.58 5.23
N LEU A 195 3.95 -6.58 4.67
CA LEU A 195 3.63 -7.27 3.42
C LEU A 195 3.02 -6.29 2.42
N ALA A 196 3.54 -6.23 1.20
CA ALA A 196 2.89 -5.57 0.08
C ALA A 196 2.04 -6.57 -0.71
N LEU A 197 0.72 -6.39 -0.71
CA LEU A 197 -0.21 -7.12 -1.56
C LEU A 197 -0.61 -6.25 -2.75
N THR A 198 -0.12 -6.60 -3.95
CA THR A 198 -0.23 -5.70 -5.10
C THR A 198 -0.50 -6.37 -6.45
N LYS A 199 -1.24 -5.65 -7.29
CA LYS A 199 -1.44 -5.95 -8.72
C LYS A 199 -0.40 -5.29 -9.62
N PHE A 200 0.31 -4.28 -9.12
CA PHE A 200 1.26 -3.44 -9.88
C PHE A 200 2.62 -3.37 -9.21
N SER A 201 3.70 -3.30 -9.97
CA SER A 201 5.08 -3.26 -9.46
C SER A 201 5.60 -1.85 -9.19
N ALA A 202 5.06 -0.82 -9.84
CA ALA A 202 5.68 0.50 -9.95
C ALA A 202 5.96 1.22 -8.61
N HIS A 203 5.19 0.94 -7.55
CA HIS A 203 5.36 1.57 -6.24
C HIS A 203 6.17 0.73 -5.25
N LEU A 204 6.52 -0.52 -5.60
CA LEU A 204 7.28 -1.41 -4.73
C LEU A 204 8.64 -0.83 -4.31
N PRO A 205 9.41 -0.14 -5.17
CA PRO A 205 10.67 0.47 -4.75
C PRO A 205 10.49 1.52 -3.65
N MET A 206 9.41 2.32 -3.70
CA MET A 206 9.11 3.32 -2.69
C MET A 206 8.68 2.68 -1.35
N LEU A 207 7.95 1.57 -1.40
CA LEU A 207 7.62 0.78 -0.21
C LEU A 207 8.88 0.19 0.41
N GLN A 208 9.77 -0.37 -0.41
CA GLN A 208 11.04 -0.96 0.04
C GLN A 208 11.91 0.09 0.74
N GLU A 209 12.14 1.24 0.11
CA GLU A 209 12.92 2.35 0.66
C GLU A 209 12.34 2.84 1.99
N ALA A 210 11.02 3.02 2.07
CA ALA A 210 10.35 3.47 3.29
C ALA A 210 10.48 2.44 4.43
N CYS A 211 10.27 1.15 4.14
CA CYS A 211 10.38 0.08 5.12
C CYS A 211 11.82 -0.03 5.66
N GLU A 212 12.82 -0.01 4.79
CA GLU A 212 14.23 -0.05 5.18
C GLU A 212 14.60 1.11 6.12
N ARG A 213 14.17 2.33 5.80
CA ARG A 213 14.41 3.52 6.64
C ARG A 213 13.69 3.46 7.98
N CYS A 214 12.55 2.80 8.05
CA CYS A 214 11.80 2.59 9.29
C CYS A 214 12.24 1.33 10.06
N GLY A 215 13.14 0.52 9.50
CA GLY A 215 13.60 -0.74 10.10
C GLY A 215 12.60 -1.89 10.01
N LEU A 216 11.69 -1.88 9.04
CA LEU A 216 10.73 -2.96 8.77
C LEU A 216 11.28 -3.91 7.69
N GLN A 217 11.05 -5.20 7.88
CA GLN A 217 11.22 -6.19 6.82
C GLN A 217 10.00 -6.17 5.91
N LEU A 218 10.19 -5.91 4.61
CA LEU A 218 9.13 -5.95 3.61
C LEU A 218 9.19 -7.24 2.78
N ASP A 219 8.10 -8.01 2.81
CA ASP A 219 7.82 -9.05 1.83
C ASP A 219 6.78 -8.53 0.80
N SER A 220 6.68 -9.15 -0.38
CA SER A 220 5.68 -8.79 -1.38
C SER A 220 5.01 -10.02 -2.01
N ALA A 221 3.72 -9.88 -2.33
CA ALA A 221 2.92 -10.88 -3.00
C ALA A 221 1.85 -10.25 -3.90
N GLY A 222 1.34 -11.05 -4.83
CA GLY A 222 0.39 -10.69 -5.86
C GLY A 222 1.03 -10.58 -7.25
N PRO A 223 0.21 -10.42 -8.31
CA PRO A 223 0.69 -10.36 -9.68
C PRO A 223 1.75 -9.27 -9.92
N GLY A 224 1.62 -8.13 -9.23
CA GLY A 224 2.59 -7.04 -9.35
C GLY A 224 3.97 -7.35 -8.77
N ALA A 225 4.04 -8.32 -7.86
CA ALA A 225 5.29 -8.83 -7.29
C ALA A 225 5.80 -10.09 -8.01
N GLY A 226 5.01 -10.67 -8.93
CA GLY A 226 5.32 -11.96 -9.56
C GLY A 226 5.19 -13.17 -8.62
N VAL A 227 4.58 -13.00 -7.44
CA VAL A 227 4.47 -14.05 -6.40
C VAL A 227 3.01 -14.30 -6.08
N ILE A 228 2.42 -15.35 -6.63
CA ILE A 228 1.05 -15.78 -6.31
C ILE A 228 1.09 -16.78 -5.16
N VAL A 229 0.19 -16.59 -4.18
CA VAL A 229 0.13 -17.42 -2.97
C VAL A 229 -1.27 -17.96 -2.73
N ASP A 230 -1.32 -19.19 -2.19
CA ASP A 230 -2.58 -19.88 -1.88
C ASP A 230 -2.90 -19.86 -0.38
N ASP A 231 -1.90 -19.51 0.44
CA ASP A 231 -1.91 -19.52 1.90
C ASP A 231 -2.17 -18.14 2.51
N LEU A 232 -2.72 -17.17 1.75
CA LEU A 232 -2.88 -15.78 2.19
C LEU A 232 -3.51 -15.62 3.59
N PRO A 233 -4.59 -16.35 3.97
CA PRO A 233 -5.18 -16.24 5.31
C PRO A 233 -4.21 -16.59 6.44
N GLU A 234 -3.38 -17.63 6.27
CA GLU A 234 -2.39 -18.04 7.27
C GLU A 234 -1.13 -17.16 7.21
N ARG A 235 -0.77 -16.71 6.00
CA ARG A 235 0.37 -15.83 5.76
C ARG A 235 0.19 -14.48 6.42
N LEU A 236 -0.99 -13.86 6.32
CA LEU A 236 -1.29 -12.55 6.92
C LEU A 236 -1.02 -12.51 8.42
N LYS A 237 -1.21 -13.63 9.14
CA LYS A 237 -0.96 -13.69 10.59
C LYS A 237 0.49 -13.40 10.98
N ARG A 238 1.43 -13.46 10.03
CA ARG A 238 2.87 -13.24 10.22
C ARG A 238 3.32 -11.80 10.06
N TYR A 239 2.40 -10.89 9.69
CA TYR A 239 2.72 -9.49 9.39
C TYR A 239 1.98 -8.54 10.33
N ASP A 240 2.64 -7.43 10.62
CA ASP A 240 2.13 -6.39 11.52
C ASP A 240 1.45 -5.27 10.72
N LEU A 241 2.03 -4.96 9.55
CA LEU A 241 1.59 -3.91 8.63
C LEU A 241 1.41 -4.47 7.23
N VAL A 242 0.34 -4.09 6.54
CA VAL A 242 0.09 -4.52 5.16
C VAL A 242 -0.17 -3.32 4.27
N PHE A 243 0.58 -3.23 3.17
CA PHE A 243 0.33 -2.29 2.08
C PHE A 243 -0.56 -2.98 1.05
N ALA A 244 -1.79 -2.49 0.89
CA ALA A 244 -2.77 -3.15 0.03
C ALA A 244 -3.85 -2.17 -0.43
N THR A 245 -4.69 -2.60 -1.37
CA THR A 245 -5.91 -1.87 -1.75
C THR A 245 -7.11 -2.80 -1.86
N ALA A 246 -8.30 -2.22 -1.78
CA ALA A 246 -9.56 -2.91 -1.96
C ALA A 246 -9.67 -4.14 -1.03
N ARG A 247 -10.15 -5.26 -1.56
CA ARG A 247 -10.32 -6.51 -0.80
C ARG A 247 -9.07 -6.95 -0.04
N MET A 248 -7.87 -6.83 -0.62
CA MET A 248 -6.64 -7.26 0.04
C MET A 248 -6.37 -6.48 1.34
N ALA A 249 -6.77 -5.20 1.39
CA ALA A 249 -6.70 -4.39 2.61
C ALA A 249 -7.74 -4.87 3.63
N ILE A 250 -8.97 -5.16 3.20
CA ILE A 250 -10.05 -5.67 4.06
C ILE A 250 -9.65 -7.02 4.66
N GLU A 251 -9.09 -7.93 3.87
CA GLU A 251 -8.59 -9.24 4.30
C GLU A 251 -7.48 -9.10 5.36
N ALA A 252 -6.52 -8.20 5.14
CA ALA A 252 -5.46 -7.92 6.11
C ALA A 252 -6.00 -7.34 7.43
N MET A 253 -6.90 -6.36 7.36
CA MET A 253 -7.52 -5.77 8.54
C MET A 253 -8.40 -6.78 9.29
N ALA A 254 -9.15 -7.64 8.58
CA ALA A 254 -9.99 -8.67 9.18
C ALA A 254 -9.18 -9.73 9.97
N VAL A 255 -7.93 -9.99 9.56
CA VAL A 255 -6.97 -10.82 10.30
C VAL A 255 -6.41 -10.06 11.50
N GLY A 256 -6.32 -8.73 11.45
CA GLY A 256 -5.78 -7.89 12.54
C GLY A 256 -4.40 -7.32 12.24
N CYS A 257 -4.03 -7.17 10.98
CA CYS A 257 -2.89 -6.35 10.57
C CYS A 257 -3.29 -4.87 10.52
N ALA A 258 -2.37 -3.96 10.84
CA ALA A 258 -2.53 -2.58 10.43
C ALA A 258 -2.44 -2.50 8.90
N ALA A 259 -3.20 -1.61 8.26
CA ALA A 259 -3.23 -1.52 6.80
C ALA A 259 -2.98 -0.09 6.31
N VAL A 260 -2.05 0.08 5.38
CA VAL A 260 -1.87 1.31 4.62
C VAL A 260 -2.42 1.09 3.23
N VAL A 261 -3.40 1.92 2.86
CA VAL A 261 -4.08 1.81 1.56
C VAL A 261 -3.26 2.52 0.49
N VAL A 262 -2.58 1.73 -0.36
CA VAL A 262 -1.64 2.23 -1.37
C VAL A 262 -1.48 1.26 -2.53
N ASP A 263 -1.42 1.78 -3.76
CA ASP A 263 -0.88 1.06 -4.92
C ASP A 263 -0.22 2.00 -5.94
N ALA A 264 0.10 1.50 -7.14
CA ALA A 264 0.76 2.29 -8.19
C ALA A 264 -0.04 3.51 -8.67
N ARG A 265 -1.34 3.56 -8.39
CA ARG A 265 -2.26 4.63 -8.75
C ARG A 265 -2.29 5.75 -7.72
N GLY A 266 -1.83 5.50 -6.49
CA GLY A 266 -1.77 6.50 -5.43
C GLY A 266 -1.75 5.92 -4.01
N LEU A 267 -1.71 6.83 -3.04
CA LEU A 267 -1.72 6.58 -1.60
C LEU A 267 -2.98 7.24 -0.99
N ALA A 268 -3.72 6.50 -0.17
CA ALA A 268 -4.73 7.09 0.70
C ALA A 268 -4.13 7.35 2.10
N GLY A 269 -3.56 6.31 2.71
CA GLY A 269 -2.89 6.38 4.00
C GLY A 269 -3.19 5.19 4.91
N LEU A 270 -2.73 5.26 6.15
CA LEU A 270 -3.05 4.29 7.21
C LEU A 270 -4.56 4.28 7.50
N VAL A 271 -5.17 3.10 7.52
CA VAL A 271 -6.54 2.93 8.00
C VAL A 271 -6.52 3.01 9.52
N THR A 272 -7.37 3.88 10.06
CA THR A 272 -7.53 4.11 11.50
C THR A 272 -9.01 4.14 11.85
N MET A 273 -9.38 4.15 13.13
CA MET A 273 -10.79 4.32 13.52
C MET A 273 -11.42 5.64 13.03
N GLN A 274 -10.59 6.64 12.72
CA GLN A 274 -11.06 7.91 12.13
C GLN A 274 -11.41 7.78 10.65
N THR A 275 -10.81 6.82 9.93
CA THR A 275 -10.94 6.70 8.47
C THR A 275 -11.71 5.45 8.02
N VAL A 276 -11.74 4.39 8.84
CA VAL A 276 -12.28 3.07 8.47
C VAL A 276 -13.71 3.13 7.94
N ALA A 277 -14.59 3.88 8.60
CA ALA A 277 -15.99 3.99 8.19
C ALA A 277 -16.16 4.88 6.94
N ALA A 278 -15.37 5.95 6.82
CA ALA A 278 -15.47 6.88 5.70
C ALA A 278 -14.98 6.26 4.38
N TRP A 279 -13.95 5.41 4.44
CA TRP A 279 -13.35 4.77 3.27
C TRP A 279 -14.08 3.49 2.82
N ARG A 280 -14.98 2.97 3.65
CA ARG A 280 -15.79 1.77 3.39
C ARG A 280 -16.57 1.87 2.08
N GLU A 281 -17.18 3.02 1.85
CA GLU A 281 -18.04 3.31 0.70
C GLU A 281 -17.29 3.26 -0.65
N ASP A 282 -15.98 3.45 -0.58
CA ASP A 282 -15.06 3.39 -1.71
C ASP A 282 -14.22 2.10 -1.68
N ASN A 283 -14.64 1.12 -0.86
CA ASN A 283 -14.02 -0.19 -0.69
C ASN A 283 -12.55 -0.16 -0.28
N TYR A 284 -12.04 0.93 0.30
CA TYR A 284 -10.59 1.12 0.46
C TYR A 284 -9.84 1.02 -0.88
N GLY A 285 -10.52 1.41 -1.96
CA GLY A 285 -10.13 1.19 -3.34
C GLY A 285 -9.64 2.46 -4.02
N ARG A 286 -9.82 2.51 -5.35
CA ARG A 286 -9.21 3.52 -6.23
C ARG A 286 -9.61 4.96 -5.88
N ALA A 287 -10.86 5.20 -5.48
CA ALA A 287 -11.40 6.56 -5.32
C ALA A 287 -10.64 7.38 -4.28
N ILE A 288 -10.11 6.72 -3.25
CA ILE A 288 -9.44 7.37 -2.12
C ILE A 288 -7.91 7.49 -2.30
N LEU A 289 -7.34 6.94 -3.39
CA LEU A 289 -5.91 7.00 -3.70
C LEU A 289 -5.54 8.38 -4.28
N THR A 290 -5.66 9.43 -3.46
CA THR A 290 -5.59 10.82 -3.92
C THR A 290 -4.21 11.45 -3.80
N ARG A 291 -3.29 10.84 -3.03
CA ARG A 291 -1.93 11.36 -2.83
C ARG A 291 -0.93 10.64 -3.73
N PRO A 292 0.13 11.32 -4.20
CA PRO A 292 1.24 10.66 -4.89
C PRO A 292 1.99 9.71 -3.96
N VAL A 293 2.47 8.59 -4.51
CA VAL A 293 3.28 7.64 -3.74
C VAL A 293 4.73 8.10 -3.69
N SER A 294 5.29 8.21 -2.49
CA SER A 294 6.71 8.46 -2.26
C SER A 294 7.17 7.77 -0.98
N ALA A 295 8.46 7.43 -0.87
CA ALA A 295 9.00 6.82 0.34
C ALA A 295 8.72 7.67 1.58
N GLN A 296 8.87 9.00 1.46
CA GLN A 296 8.57 9.96 2.52
C GLN A 296 7.10 9.89 2.98
N ALA A 297 6.15 9.92 2.03
CA ALA A 297 4.73 9.84 2.38
C ALA A 297 4.37 8.50 3.02
N ILE A 298 5.01 7.39 2.60
CA ILE A 298 4.81 6.07 3.22
C ILE A 298 5.37 6.06 4.65
N MET A 299 6.56 6.61 4.88
CA MET A 299 7.16 6.73 6.22
C MET A 299 6.28 7.54 7.18
N GLU A 300 5.64 8.60 6.70
CA GLU A 300 4.67 9.38 7.47
C GLU A 300 3.51 8.49 7.96
N GLU A 301 2.97 7.62 7.09
CA GLU A 301 1.90 6.69 7.46
C GLU A 301 2.37 5.58 8.40
N ILE A 302 3.59 5.06 8.21
CA ILE A 302 4.19 4.08 9.13
C ILE A 302 4.36 4.70 10.54
N SER A 303 4.77 5.98 10.62
CA SER A 303 4.99 6.64 11.91
C SER A 303 3.71 6.88 12.71
N ARG A 304 2.54 6.83 12.05
CA ARG A 304 1.21 6.93 12.67
C ARG A 304 0.67 5.61 13.19
N TYR A 305 1.41 4.51 13.01
CA TYR A 305 1.00 3.18 13.47
C TYR A 305 0.65 3.17 14.96
N ASP A 306 -0.50 2.60 15.29
CA ASP A 306 -0.94 2.32 16.65
C ASP A 306 -1.58 0.92 16.69
N ALA A 307 -1.05 0.04 17.55
CA ALA A 307 -1.49 -1.34 17.65
C ALA A 307 -2.92 -1.48 18.22
N SER A 308 -3.33 -0.57 19.10
CA SER A 308 -4.66 -0.58 19.71
C SER A 308 -5.71 -0.08 18.73
N ASP A 309 -5.42 0.99 18.00
CA ASP A 309 -6.30 1.50 16.95
C ASP A 309 -6.48 0.48 15.82
N ALA A 310 -5.40 -0.19 15.39
CA ALA A 310 -5.49 -1.26 14.41
C ALA A 310 -6.32 -2.47 14.90
N ALA A 311 -6.32 -2.77 16.20
CA ALA A 311 -7.20 -3.79 16.78
C ALA A 311 -8.68 -3.37 16.70
N CYS A 312 -8.99 -2.11 17.02
CA CYS A 312 -10.35 -1.55 16.85
C CYS A 312 -10.79 -1.57 15.38
N VAL A 313 -9.89 -1.23 14.44
CA VAL A 313 -10.16 -1.32 12.99
C VAL A 313 -10.48 -2.75 12.59
N ALA A 314 -9.75 -3.74 13.12
CA ALA A 314 -10.01 -5.15 12.84
C ALA A 314 -11.41 -5.56 13.31
N GLU A 315 -11.84 -5.12 14.50
CA GLU A 315 -13.19 -5.37 15.02
C GLU A 315 -14.26 -4.73 14.12
N ASP A 316 -14.11 -3.45 13.74
CA ASP A 316 -15.02 -2.75 12.83
C ASP A 316 -15.12 -3.46 11.46
N VAL A 317 -13.98 -3.84 10.88
CA VAL A 317 -13.94 -4.52 9.59
C VAL A 317 -14.62 -5.88 9.67
N ARG A 318 -14.39 -6.65 10.75
CA ARG A 318 -15.08 -7.94 10.96
C ARG A 318 -16.58 -7.77 11.16
N GLU A 319 -17.03 -6.68 11.79
CA GLU A 319 -18.44 -6.38 11.94
C GLU A 319 -19.08 -6.01 10.59
N HIS A 320 -18.41 -5.21 9.75
CA HIS A 320 -19.04 -4.60 8.58
C HIS A 320 -18.75 -5.33 7.25
N HIS A 321 -17.65 -6.08 7.15
CA HIS A 321 -17.20 -6.75 5.93
C HIS A 321 -17.25 -8.29 6.03
N ALA A 322 -17.95 -8.86 6.99
CA ALA A 322 -18.16 -10.31 7.04
C ALA A 322 -18.98 -10.80 5.83
N LEU A 323 -18.51 -11.85 5.15
CA LEU A 323 -19.27 -12.51 4.07
C LEU A 323 -20.66 -12.96 4.53
N ALA A 324 -20.78 -13.41 5.78
CA ALA A 324 -22.05 -13.78 6.41
C ALA A 324 -23.10 -12.64 6.42
N ARG A 325 -22.68 -11.37 6.28
CA ARG A 325 -23.58 -10.22 6.12
C ARG A 325 -23.91 -9.91 4.66
N ALA A 326 -22.98 -10.15 3.75
CA ALA A 326 -23.20 -9.93 2.32
C ALA A 326 -24.14 -10.97 1.71
N LEU A 327 -24.03 -12.25 2.12
CA LEU A 327 -24.84 -13.35 1.57
C LEU A 327 -26.36 -13.10 1.69
N PRO A 328 -26.92 -12.71 2.85
CA PRO A 328 -28.34 -12.37 2.95
C PRO A 328 -28.79 -11.21 2.03
N ALA A 329 -27.91 -10.24 1.77
CA ALA A 329 -28.21 -9.13 0.87
C ALA A 329 -28.29 -9.61 -0.59
N TYR A 330 -27.37 -10.49 -1.01
CA TYR A 330 -27.45 -11.12 -2.33
C TYR A 330 -28.67 -12.04 -2.45
N GLU A 331 -28.97 -12.82 -1.42
CA GLU A 331 -30.16 -13.68 -1.35
C GLU A 331 -31.46 -12.89 -1.55
N ALA A 332 -31.61 -11.74 -0.88
CA ALA A 332 -32.75 -10.85 -1.08
C ALA A 332 -32.83 -10.35 -2.54
N ILE A 333 -31.69 -9.97 -3.13
CA ILE A 333 -31.62 -9.54 -4.53
C ILE A 333 -32.01 -10.69 -5.49
N TYR A 334 -31.58 -11.92 -5.20
CA TYR A 334 -31.94 -13.10 -6.00
C TYR A 334 -33.44 -13.36 -5.96
N GLN A 335 -34.05 -13.26 -4.78
CA GLN A 335 -35.49 -13.41 -4.62
C GLN A 335 -36.26 -12.32 -5.38
N GLU A 336 -35.90 -11.05 -5.18
CA GLU A 336 -36.48 -9.91 -5.92
C GLU A 336 -36.37 -10.12 -7.43
N ALA A 337 -35.20 -10.55 -7.91
CA ALA A 337 -34.97 -10.81 -9.32
C ALA A 337 -35.91 -11.90 -9.86
N THR A 338 -36.04 -13.03 -9.16
CA THR A 338 -36.87 -14.16 -9.61
C THR A 338 -38.37 -13.89 -9.64
N GLN A 339 -38.85 -12.93 -8.84
CA GLN A 339 -40.26 -12.52 -8.83
C GLN A 339 -40.64 -11.64 -10.03
N ALA A 340 -39.65 -11.09 -10.74
CA ALA A 340 -39.92 -10.28 -11.93
C ALA A 340 -40.40 -11.14 -13.10
N ASP A 341 -41.50 -10.72 -13.72
CA ASP A 341 -42.01 -11.32 -14.96
C ASP A 341 -40.98 -11.17 -16.09
N ILE A 342 -40.82 -12.21 -16.89
CA ILE A 342 -39.98 -12.19 -18.09
C ILE A 342 -40.88 -12.45 -19.29
N ALA A 343 -40.83 -11.56 -20.28
CA ALA A 343 -41.31 -11.91 -21.62
C ALA A 343 -40.38 -13.03 -22.14
N THR A 344 -40.91 -14.21 -22.40
CA THR A 344 -40.15 -15.36 -22.93
C THR A 344 -40.45 -15.52 -24.43
N GLY A 345 -39.43 -15.67 -25.28
CA GLY A 345 -39.58 -15.96 -26.71
C GLY A 345 -38.25 -15.91 -27.48
N GLU A 346 -38.12 -16.68 -28.56
CA GLU A 346 -36.89 -16.76 -29.40
C GLU A 346 -36.45 -15.40 -29.96
N ASP A 347 -37.40 -14.52 -30.27
CA ASP A 347 -37.16 -13.13 -30.73
C ASP A 347 -36.46 -12.24 -29.69
N ILE A 348 -36.48 -12.64 -28.43
CA ILE A 348 -35.83 -11.90 -27.33
C ILE A 348 -34.34 -12.23 -27.36
N SER A 349 -33.95 -13.50 -27.44
CA SER A 349 -32.54 -13.91 -27.50
C SER A 349 -31.77 -13.25 -28.65
N GLY A 350 -32.36 -13.11 -29.83
CA GLY A 350 -31.73 -12.41 -30.97
C GLY A 350 -31.54 -10.90 -30.72
N ARG A 351 -32.51 -10.24 -30.11
CA ARG A 351 -32.42 -8.81 -29.74
C ARG A 351 -31.41 -8.57 -28.62
N GLU A 352 -31.40 -9.43 -27.62
CA GLU A 352 -30.46 -9.43 -26.49
C GLU A 352 -29.03 -9.63 -26.98
N LEU A 353 -28.80 -10.61 -27.86
CA LEU A 353 -27.51 -10.82 -28.52
C LEU A 353 -27.09 -9.59 -29.35
N SER A 354 -28.02 -8.98 -30.10
CA SER A 354 -27.73 -7.76 -30.85
C SER A 354 -27.31 -6.59 -29.95
N ARG A 355 -27.97 -6.39 -28.80
CA ARG A 355 -27.58 -5.38 -27.81
C ARG A 355 -26.19 -5.65 -27.23
N LEU A 356 -25.92 -6.91 -26.86
CA LEU A 356 -24.61 -7.31 -26.36
C LEU A 356 -23.51 -7.03 -27.40
N LEU A 357 -23.70 -7.49 -28.63
CA LEU A 357 -22.74 -7.29 -29.72
C LEU A 357 -22.52 -5.80 -30.02
N ARG A 358 -23.57 -4.96 -29.99
CA ARG A 358 -23.41 -3.50 -30.16
C ARG A 358 -22.51 -2.89 -29.08
N ALA A 359 -22.64 -3.35 -27.83
CA ALA A 359 -21.82 -2.87 -26.74
C ALA A 359 -20.37 -3.40 -26.83
N TRP A 360 -20.18 -4.62 -27.34
CA TRP A 360 -18.88 -5.30 -27.31
C TRP A 360 -18.05 -5.23 -28.58
N LEU A 361 -18.65 -5.13 -29.76
CA LEU A 361 -17.90 -5.06 -31.03
C LEU A 361 -16.90 -3.90 -31.05
N PRO A 362 -17.24 -2.67 -30.56
CA PRO A 362 -16.25 -1.59 -30.46
C PRO A 362 -15.14 -1.85 -29.42
N LEU A 363 -15.37 -2.78 -28.48
CA LEU A 363 -14.44 -3.16 -27.40
C LEU A 363 -13.48 -4.28 -27.81
N MET A 364 -13.76 -4.99 -28.92
CA MET A 364 -12.95 -6.13 -29.37
C MET A 364 -11.55 -5.74 -29.83
N ASP A 365 -11.32 -4.46 -30.15
CA ASP A 365 -9.98 -3.89 -30.34
C ASP A 365 -9.26 -3.58 -29.00
N GLY A 366 -9.85 -3.97 -27.87
CA GLY A 366 -9.27 -3.88 -26.53
C GLY A 366 -9.52 -2.55 -25.80
N ILE A 367 -10.26 -1.61 -26.39
CA ILE A 367 -10.45 -0.25 -25.88
C ILE A 367 -11.90 -0.06 -25.42
N SER A 368 -12.12 0.24 -24.13
CA SER A 368 -13.43 0.76 -23.68
C SER A 368 -13.68 2.17 -24.22
N PRO A 369 -14.89 2.52 -24.70
CA PRO A 369 -15.18 3.90 -25.12
C PRO A 369 -15.12 4.88 -23.94
N VAL A 370 -15.24 4.40 -22.70
CA VAL A 370 -14.91 5.19 -21.50
C VAL A 370 -13.39 5.25 -21.28
N SER A 371 -12.69 4.15 -21.60
CA SER A 371 -11.24 4.13 -21.62
C SER A 371 -10.65 5.07 -22.66
N SER A 372 -11.26 5.40 -23.81
CA SER A 372 -10.57 6.28 -24.78
C SER A 372 -10.47 7.73 -24.28
N ALA A 373 -11.50 8.24 -23.60
CA ALA A 373 -11.50 9.58 -23.00
C ALA A 373 -10.63 9.62 -21.73
N GLU A 374 -10.69 8.60 -20.88
CA GLU A 374 -9.87 8.51 -19.67
C GLU A 374 -8.41 8.12 -19.97
N VAL A 375 -8.14 7.31 -21.00
CA VAL A 375 -6.77 7.03 -21.49
C VAL A 375 -6.23 8.25 -22.19
N GLY A 376 -7.02 8.99 -22.96
CA GLY A 376 -6.60 10.30 -23.49
C GLY A 376 -6.26 11.28 -22.37
N GLY A 377 -7.09 11.37 -21.32
CA GLY A 377 -6.83 12.19 -20.14
C GLY A 377 -5.65 11.68 -19.30
N ARG A 378 -5.47 10.36 -19.17
CA ARG A 378 -4.36 9.74 -18.43
C ARG A 378 -3.06 9.88 -19.20
N ILE A 379 -3.07 9.76 -20.53
CA ILE A 379 -1.92 10.03 -21.40
C ILE A 379 -1.54 11.49 -21.25
N ALA A 380 -2.49 12.43 -21.39
CA ALA A 380 -2.20 13.85 -21.21
C ALA A 380 -1.70 14.17 -19.78
N TRP A 381 -2.21 13.50 -18.75
CA TRP A 381 -1.73 13.65 -17.38
C TRP A 381 -0.34 13.04 -17.19
N LEU A 382 -0.08 11.85 -17.73
CA LEU A 382 1.23 11.18 -17.69
C LEU A 382 2.28 11.96 -18.48
N GLU A 383 1.91 12.55 -19.63
CA GLU A 383 2.77 13.42 -20.42
C GLU A 383 3.12 14.69 -19.64
N ASN A 384 2.15 15.31 -18.97
CA ASN A 384 2.40 16.48 -18.12
C ASN A 384 3.24 16.15 -16.89
N GLU A 385 2.98 15.03 -16.23
CA GLU A 385 3.77 14.56 -15.08
C GLU A 385 5.18 14.16 -15.52
N LEU A 386 5.33 13.48 -16.66
CA LEU A 386 6.64 13.16 -17.25
C LEU A 386 7.42 14.44 -17.57
N ALA A 387 6.78 15.43 -18.20
CA ALA A 387 7.40 16.73 -18.47
C ALA A 387 7.74 17.51 -17.18
N ALA A 388 6.97 17.34 -16.10
CA ALA A 388 7.33 17.89 -14.78
C ALA A 388 8.55 17.17 -14.19
N ARG A 389 8.61 15.84 -14.29
CA ARG A 389 9.74 15.03 -13.81
C ARG A 389 11.01 15.28 -14.60
N GLU A 390 10.93 15.43 -15.92
CA GLU A 390 12.05 15.81 -16.76
C GLU A 390 12.63 17.17 -16.36
N ARG A 391 11.77 18.14 -16.02
CA ARG A 391 12.19 19.44 -15.49
C ARG A 391 12.87 19.32 -14.12
N ASP A 392 12.33 18.50 -13.22
CA ASP A 392 12.93 18.25 -11.90
C ASP A 392 14.29 17.55 -12.00
N VAL A 393 14.43 16.56 -12.90
CA VAL A 393 15.71 15.89 -13.18
C VAL A 393 16.70 16.89 -13.74
N ALA A 394 16.32 17.68 -14.73
CA ALA A 394 17.19 18.72 -15.29
C ALA A 394 17.60 19.77 -14.25
N TRP A 395 16.72 20.09 -13.30
CA TRP A 395 17.05 20.99 -12.18
C TRP A 395 18.06 20.34 -11.22
N ARG A 396 17.85 19.08 -10.84
CA ARG A 396 18.78 18.32 -9.98
C ARG A 396 20.15 18.12 -10.63
N ASP A 397 20.20 17.85 -11.93
CA ASP A 397 21.46 17.71 -12.67
C ASP A 397 22.27 19.02 -12.64
N ARG A 398 21.61 20.16 -12.78
CA ARG A 398 22.25 21.48 -12.62
C ARG A 398 22.76 21.70 -11.20
N GLU A 399 21.98 21.33 -10.19
CA GLU A 399 22.39 21.44 -8.79
C GLU A 399 23.60 20.54 -8.49
N LEU A 400 23.60 19.30 -8.98
CA LEU A 400 24.72 18.37 -8.83
C LEU A 400 25.98 18.88 -9.53
N ALA A 401 25.85 19.44 -10.74
CA ALA A 401 26.96 20.06 -11.45
C ALA A 401 27.56 21.25 -10.68
N ALA A 402 26.71 22.09 -10.08
CA ALA A 402 27.16 23.20 -9.22
C ALA A 402 27.89 22.69 -7.97
N ARG A 403 27.33 21.69 -7.27
CA ARG A 403 27.98 21.08 -6.10
C ARG A 403 29.31 20.42 -6.46
N ALA A 404 29.40 19.75 -7.61
CA ALA A 404 30.65 19.17 -8.09
C ALA A 404 31.72 20.25 -8.36
N HIS A 405 31.32 21.42 -8.89
CA HIS A 405 32.21 22.55 -9.07
C HIS A 405 32.73 23.09 -7.73
N ASP A 406 31.85 23.25 -6.73
CA ASP A 406 32.22 23.71 -5.39
C ASP A 406 33.18 22.74 -4.68
N ILE A 407 32.93 21.43 -4.78
CA ILE A 407 33.81 20.39 -4.24
C ILE A 407 35.19 20.48 -4.89
N ALA A 408 35.27 20.55 -6.22
CA ALA A 408 36.54 20.72 -6.92
C ALA A 408 37.27 22.02 -6.52
N GLY A 409 36.53 23.08 -6.17
CA GLY A 409 37.08 24.30 -5.59
C GLY A 409 37.72 24.07 -4.23
N ARG A 410 37.01 23.40 -3.32
CA ARG A 410 37.50 23.06 -1.97
C ARG A 410 38.70 22.13 -2.00
N ASP A 411 38.74 21.16 -2.92
CA ASP A 411 39.86 20.24 -3.07
C ASP A 411 41.15 20.99 -3.47
N ARG A 412 41.04 22.00 -4.35
CA ARG A 412 42.19 22.86 -4.70
C ARG A 412 42.67 23.70 -3.51
N GLU A 413 41.73 24.21 -2.69
CA GLU A 413 42.07 24.98 -1.50
C GLU A 413 42.76 24.09 -0.44
N LEU A 414 42.25 22.88 -0.21
CA LEU A 414 42.87 21.90 0.68
C LEU A 414 44.29 21.54 0.21
N ALA A 415 44.48 21.25 -1.08
CA ALA A 415 45.81 20.97 -1.63
C ALA A 415 46.78 22.15 -1.50
N ALA A 416 46.28 23.40 -1.55
CA ALA A 416 47.10 24.58 -1.27
C ALA A 416 47.51 24.65 0.21
N ARG A 417 46.56 24.43 1.14
CA ARG A 417 46.83 24.41 2.58
C ARG A 417 47.80 23.30 2.98
N GLU A 418 47.70 22.12 2.38
CA GLU A 418 48.64 21.01 2.59
C GLU A 418 50.08 21.40 2.20
N ARG A 419 50.25 22.10 1.07
CA ARG A 419 51.57 22.61 0.67
C ARG A 419 52.12 23.64 1.64
N ASP A 420 51.29 24.54 2.14
CA ASP A 420 51.69 25.55 3.12
C ASP A 420 52.10 24.92 4.46
N ILE A 421 51.35 23.90 4.92
CA ILE A 421 51.70 23.14 6.12
C ILE A 421 53.05 22.44 5.92
N ALA A 422 53.24 21.74 4.80
CA ALA A 422 54.50 21.07 4.50
C ALA A 422 55.70 22.06 4.42
N TRP A 423 55.46 23.29 3.96
CA TRP A 423 56.48 24.34 3.97
C TRP A 423 56.82 24.79 5.40
N ARG A 424 55.80 25.04 6.23
CA ARG A 424 55.99 25.42 7.64
C ARG A 424 56.71 24.34 8.45
N ASP A 425 56.37 23.07 8.23
CA ASP A 425 57.03 21.95 8.90
C ASP A 425 58.53 21.89 8.58
N ARG A 426 58.92 22.18 7.34
CA ARG A 426 60.34 22.27 6.95
C ARG A 426 61.04 23.45 7.63
N GLU A 427 60.37 24.59 7.76
CA GLU A 427 60.92 25.76 8.44
C GLU A 427 61.11 25.49 9.94
N LEU A 428 60.13 24.88 10.59
CA LEU A 428 60.22 24.47 12.00
C LEU A 428 61.36 23.47 12.20
N ALA A 429 61.49 22.44 11.36
CA ALA A 429 62.59 21.49 11.43
C ALA A 429 63.97 22.12 11.21
N ALA A 430 64.06 23.22 10.47
CA ALA A 430 65.30 24.00 10.35
C ALA A 430 65.59 24.77 11.65
N ARG A 431 64.59 25.42 12.23
CA ARG A 431 64.72 26.15 13.50
C ARG A 431 65.09 25.23 14.66
N ASP A 432 64.50 24.04 14.73
CA ASP A 432 64.82 23.04 15.76
C ASP A 432 66.29 22.61 15.69
N ARG A 433 66.85 22.46 14.48
CA ARG A 433 68.28 22.17 14.29
C ARG A 433 69.17 23.31 14.76
N ASP A 434 68.79 24.56 14.47
CA ASP A 434 69.52 25.73 14.94
C ASP A 434 69.49 25.86 16.47
N ILE A 435 68.34 25.59 17.09
CA ILE A 435 68.19 25.58 18.55
C ILE A 435 69.08 24.48 19.15
N ALA A 436 69.02 23.26 18.63
CA ALA A 436 69.86 22.16 19.10
C ALA A 436 71.36 22.48 19.00
N TRP A 437 71.78 23.15 17.92
CA TRP A 437 73.16 23.62 17.78
C TRP A 437 73.54 24.66 18.83
N ARG A 438 72.65 25.62 19.12
CA ARG A 438 72.87 26.64 20.15
C ARG A 438 72.94 26.02 21.55
N ASP A 439 72.07 25.06 21.86
CA ASP A 439 72.06 24.38 23.15
C ASP A 439 73.35 23.57 23.37
N ALA A 440 73.86 22.91 22.33
CA ALA A 440 75.16 22.24 22.39
C ALA A 440 76.30 23.24 22.67
N LYS A 441 76.28 24.42 22.03
CA LYS A 441 77.27 25.48 22.28
C LYS A 441 77.17 26.08 23.68
N LEU A 442 75.96 26.28 24.20
CA LEU A 442 75.76 26.74 25.58
C LEU A 442 76.27 25.70 26.59
N THR A 443 76.04 24.41 26.32
CA THR A 443 76.54 23.32 27.16
C THR A 443 78.06 23.31 27.21
N GLU A 444 78.73 23.44 26.05
CA GLU A 444 80.20 23.54 25.96
C GLU A 444 80.73 24.76 26.74
N CYS A 445 80.09 25.91 26.58
CA CYS A 445 80.46 27.13 27.29
C CYS A 445 80.26 26.97 28.81
N GLY A 446 79.18 26.33 29.24
CA GLY A 446 78.91 26.01 30.65
C GLY A 446 79.99 25.10 31.26
N GLN A 447 80.45 24.08 30.53
CA GLN A 447 81.57 23.23 30.97
C GLN A 447 82.87 24.02 31.12
N GLU A 448 83.16 24.94 30.19
CA GLU A 448 84.36 25.77 30.24
C GLU A 448 84.32 26.76 31.43
N ILE A 449 83.16 27.35 31.72
CA ILE A 449 82.96 28.18 32.92
C ILE A 449 83.19 27.35 34.17
N ALA A 450 82.60 26.16 34.28
CA ALA A 450 82.77 25.28 35.44
C ALA A 450 84.26 24.94 35.70
N ARG A 451 85.04 24.65 34.64
CA ARG A 451 86.50 24.46 34.76
C ARG A 451 87.21 25.70 35.28
N ARG A 452 86.83 26.89 34.80
CA ARG A 452 87.42 28.15 35.27
C ARG A 452 87.09 28.40 36.74
N ASP A 453 85.87 28.11 37.16
CA ASP A 453 85.43 28.25 38.55
C ASP A 453 86.22 27.30 39.47
N GLU A 454 86.50 26.05 39.05
CA GLU A 454 87.39 25.13 39.79
C GLU A 454 88.80 25.70 39.96
N VAL A 455 89.37 26.27 38.89
CA VAL A 455 90.70 26.90 38.93
C VAL A 455 90.71 28.12 39.86
N ILE A 456 89.65 28.94 39.83
CA ILE A 456 89.50 30.09 40.73
C ILE A 456 89.39 29.61 42.17
N ALA A 457 88.53 28.64 42.46
CA ALA A 457 88.37 28.07 43.80
C ALA A 457 89.69 27.50 44.34
N ALA A 458 90.48 26.81 43.51
CA ALA A 458 91.81 26.33 43.87
C ALA A 458 92.77 27.49 44.20
N ARG A 459 92.75 28.57 43.42
CA ARG A 459 93.55 29.78 43.70
C ARG A 459 93.13 30.46 44.99
N ASP A 460 91.83 30.57 45.26
CA ASP A 460 91.30 31.16 46.49
C ASP A 460 91.73 30.36 47.72
N SER A 461 91.71 29.02 47.66
CA SER A 461 92.22 28.15 48.73
C SER A 461 93.71 28.38 49.01
N VAL A 462 94.52 28.58 47.96
CA VAL A 462 95.95 28.92 48.10
C VAL A 462 96.13 30.30 48.75
N LEU A 463 95.33 31.30 48.33
CA LEU A 463 95.36 32.64 48.91
C LEU A 463 94.95 32.63 50.39
N ASP A 464 93.93 31.87 50.76
CA ASP A 464 93.50 31.73 52.15
C ASP A 464 94.53 30.99 53.00
N SER A 465 95.19 29.97 52.45
CA SER A 465 96.33 29.31 53.10
C SER A 465 97.48 30.29 53.36
N ARG A 466 97.81 31.16 52.38
CA ARG A 466 98.81 32.22 52.53
C ARG A 466 98.40 33.26 53.58
N ARG A 467 97.12 33.69 53.59
CA ARG A 467 96.58 34.62 54.59
C ARG A 467 96.63 34.01 56.00
N ALA A 468 96.30 32.72 56.15
CA ALA A 468 96.37 32.01 57.43
C ALA A 468 97.82 31.90 57.93
N LEU A 469 98.77 31.60 57.04
CA LEU A 469 100.21 31.60 57.35
C LEU A 469 100.66 33.00 57.80
N ALA A 470 100.30 34.04 57.07
CA ALA A 470 100.61 35.42 57.42
C ALA A 470 100.04 35.81 58.80
N ARG A 471 98.79 35.44 59.12
CA ARG A 471 98.20 35.65 60.45
C ARG A 471 98.96 34.90 61.54
N ARG A 472 99.41 33.65 61.31
CA ARG A 472 100.23 32.89 62.27
C ARG A 472 101.59 33.53 62.50
N LEU A 473 102.24 34.00 61.44
CA LEU A 473 103.52 34.72 61.53
C LEU A 473 103.34 36.03 62.31
N LEU A 474 102.27 36.79 62.05
CA LEU A 474 101.94 38.01 62.79
C LEU A 474 101.66 37.73 64.28
N ALA A 475 100.89 36.69 64.59
CA ALA A 475 100.60 36.28 65.96
C ALA A 475 101.86 35.79 66.72
N ASN A 476 102.78 35.10 66.05
CA ASN A 476 104.08 34.72 66.62
C ASN A 476 104.99 35.94 66.86
N MET A 477 104.89 36.95 66.00
CA MET A 477 105.62 38.21 66.17
C MET A 477 105.08 39.02 67.35
N ILE A 478 103.76 39.07 67.54
CA ILE A 478 103.11 39.74 68.68
C ILE A 478 103.42 39.03 70.02
N ARG A 479 103.59 37.70 70.07
CA ARG A 479 104.01 36.97 71.29
C ARG A 479 105.49 37.12 71.66
N ARG A 480 106.31 37.68 70.75
CA ARG A 480 107.74 37.93 70.95
C ARG A 480 108.05 39.35 71.42
N PHE A 481 107.05 40.24 71.37
CA PHE A 481 107.01 41.50 72.11
C PHE A 481 106.34 41.24 73.45
#